data_AF-A0A969IUN2-F1
#
_entry.id   AF-A0A969IUN2-F1
#
_cell.length_a   1.000
_cell.length_b   1.000
_cell.length_c   1.000
_cell.angle_alpha   90.00
_cell.angle_beta   90.00
_cell.angle_gamma   90.00
#
_symmetry.space_group_name_H-M   'P 1'
#
loop_
_entity.id
_entity.type
_entity.pdbx_description
1 polymer ?
#
loop_
_entity_poly.entity_id
_entity_poly.type
_entity_poly.pdbx_seq_one_letter_code
_entity_poly.pdbx_strand_id
1 'polypeptide(L)'
;MNSLPNKLIPSASLFRLLGYGFLLISLIDLIATLTPFRFTNPLWEFQTIGSLVEQTPVPLLGLILVFYGGWEERSAWEPFALKILSWLALIAGVILLLLIPLGISSTLRINALNERAIAAQVTQQQDQIQQFRDRLNQVSEDDLNSLLAQANAQSQVAEISPETFKDKLLEQTNSAIGTLQSEANVAQEQQQQELLKNSAKWNLGALITGTLFILIWRHTRWARRSAAWRRAMENGLISSES
;
A
#
# COMPACT_ATOMS: atom_id res chain seq x y z
N MET A 1 -1.28 -56.92 28.59
CA MET A 1 -1.99 -55.75 28.02
C MET A 1 -1.04 -54.56 28.10
N ASN A 2 -0.40 -54.22 26.99
CA ASN A 2 0.56 -53.11 26.91
C ASN A 2 -0.22 -51.80 26.75
N SER A 3 -0.33 -51.01 27.82
CA SER A 3 -0.78 -49.62 27.72
C SER A 3 0.36 -48.78 27.14
N LEU A 4 0.29 -48.50 25.83
CA LEU A 4 1.13 -47.48 25.21
C LEU A 4 0.92 -46.14 25.95
N PRO A 5 1.98 -45.42 26.35
CA PRO A 5 1.83 -44.07 26.86
C PRO A 5 1.34 -43.20 25.71
N ASN A 6 0.06 -42.83 25.75
CA ASN A 6 -0.56 -41.94 24.79
C ASN A 6 0.00 -40.53 25.01
N LYS A 7 1.18 -40.25 24.44
CA LYS A 7 1.84 -38.94 24.50
C LYS A 7 1.13 -37.97 23.55
N LEU A 8 -0.11 -37.61 23.87
CA LEU A 8 -0.96 -36.69 23.12
C LEU A 8 -0.64 -35.21 23.43
N ILE A 9 0.65 -34.83 23.45
CA ILE A 9 1.06 -33.42 23.46
C ILE A 9 2.11 -33.06 22.40
N PRO A 10 1.95 -33.38 21.09
CA PRO A 10 2.72 -32.72 20.03
C PRO A 10 2.04 -31.45 19.47
N SER A 11 0.71 -31.33 19.58
CA SER A 11 -0.07 -30.35 18.83
C SER A 11 0.21 -28.90 19.23
N ALA A 12 0.26 -28.60 20.54
CA ALA A 12 0.54 -27.25 21.04
C ALA A 12 1.94 -26.76 20.65
N SER A 13 2.94 -27.65 20.67
CA SER A 13 4.30 -27.31 20.26
C SER A 13 4.41 -27.03 18.75
N LEU A 14 3.66 -27.75 17.92
CA LEU A 14 3.58 -27.47 16.48
C LEU A 14 2.95 -26.10 16.19
N PHE A 15 1.87 -25.74 16.87
CA PHE A 15 1.28 -24.40 16.73
C PHE A 15 2.26 -23.29 17.10
N ARG A 16 3.02 -23.44 18.20
CA ARG A 16 4.05 -22.47 18.59
C ARG A 16 5.16 -22.36 17.54
N LEU A 17 5.64 -23.50 17.01
CA LEU A 17 6.66 -23.51 15.96
C LEU A 17 6.19 -22.78 14.70
N LEU A 18 4.96 -23.08 14.25
CA LEU A 18 4.35 -22.39 13.10
C LEU A 18 4.17 -20.90 13.37
N GLY A 19 3.73 -20.54 14.57
CA GLY A 19 3.58 -19.15 14.97
C GLY A 19 4.90 -18.37 14.92
N TYR A 20 5.99 -18.93 15.45
CA TYR A 20 7.32 -18.32 15.33
C TYR A 20 7.78 -18.23 13.87
N GLY A 21 7.51 -19.25 13.06
CA GLY A 21 7.80 -19.24 11.62
C GLY A 21 7.09 -18.10 10.89
N PHE A 22 5.79 -17.90 11.13
CA PHE A 22 5.03 -16.79 10.54
C PHE A 22 5.50 -15.42 11.01
N LEU A 23 5.89 -15.28 12.27
CA LEU A 23 6.45 -14.02 12.77
C LEU A 23 7.81 -13.70 12.14
N LEU A 24 8.64 -14.72 11.89
CA LEU A 24 9.92 -14.55 11.22
C LEU A 24 9.73 -14.13 9.76
N ILE A 25 8.80 -14.75 9.03
CA ILE A 25 8.45 -14.34 7.66
C ILE A 25 7.92 -12.90 7.65
N SER A 26 6.99 -12.58 8.56
CA SER A 26 6.46 -11.23 8.67
C SER A 26 7.53 -10.18 9.01
N LEU A 27 8.58 -10.55 9.76
CA LEU A 27 9.69 -9.66 10.05
C LEU A 27 10.53 -9.38 8.78
N ILE A 28 10.73 -10.38 7.93
CA ILE A 28 11.41 -10.22 6.64
C ILE A 28 10.59 -9.29 5.74
N ASP A 29 9.28 -9.51 5.64
CA ASP A 29 8.38 -8.67 4.85
C ASP A 29 8.36 -7.22 5.35
N LEU A 30 8.41 -7.02 6.68
CA LEU A 30 8.54 -5.70 7.29
C LEU A 30 9.83 -4.98 6.88
N ILE A 31 10.98 -5.67 6.94
CA ILE A 31 12.27 -5.11 6.55
C ILE A 31 12.28 -4.76 5.05
N ALA A 32 11.72 -5.64 4.22
CA ALA A 32 11.59 -5.41 2.78
C ALA A 32 10.72 -4.17 2.49
N THR A 33 9.58 -4.03 3.18
CA THR A 33 8.63 -2.93 3.00
C THR A 33 9.21 -1.57 3.42
N LEU A 34 10.05 -1.56 4.46
CA LEU A 34 10.70 -0.36 4.94
C LEU A 34 11.89 0.09 4.07
N THR A 35 12.35 -0.76 3.15
CA THR A 35 13.49 -0.48 2.28
C THR A 35 13.00 -0.15 0.86
N PRO A 36 13.29 1.03 0.28
CA PRO A 36 14.16 2.09 0.79
C PRO A 36 13.43 3.07 1.73
N PHE A 37 14.07 3.49 2.82
CA PHE A 37 13.49 4.44 3.77
C PHE A 37 13.32 5.85 3.15
N ARG A 38 12.09 6.24 2.80
CA ARG A 38 11.79 7.53 2.16
C ARG A 38 10.61 8.26 2.80
N PHE A 39 10.70 8.52 4.11
CA PHE A 39 9.66 9.16 4.94
C PHE A 39 9.24 10.59 4.54
N THR A 40 9.87 11.21 3.54
CA THR A 40 9.50 12.55 3.05
C THR A 40 8.71 12.50 1.74
N ASN A 41 8.68 11.34 1.09
CA ASN A 41 7.97 11.15 -0.17
C ASN A 41 6.54 10.66 0.14
N PRO A 42 5.51 11.46 -0.21
CA PRO A 42 4.13 11.12 0.14
C PRO A 42 3.66 9.82 -0.55
N LEU A 43 4.16 9.52 -1.74
CA LEU A 43 3.84 8.28 -2.45
C LEU A 43 4.41 7.07 -1.71
N TRP A 44 5.66 7.17 -1.25
CA TRP A 44 6.27 6.11 -0.45
C TRP A 44 5.55 5.93 0.88
N GLU A 45 5.28 7.03 1.60
CA GLU A 45 4.53 6.99 2.87
C GLU A 45 3.19 6.26 2.69
N PHE A 46 2.41 6.64 1.67
CA PHE A 46 1.10 6.06 1.38
C PHE A 46 1.19 4.57 1.03
N GLN A 47 2.14 4.19 0.16
CA GLN A 47 2.36 2.80 -0.23
C GLN A 47 2.83 1.94 0.94
N THR A 48 3.78 2.43 1.75
CA THR A 48 4.28 1.72 2.93
C THR A 48 3.16 1.51 3.95
N ILE A 49 2.30 2.51 4.20
CA ILE A 49 1.12 2.33 5.06
C ILE A 49 0.24 1.20 4.52
N GLY A 50 -0.07 1.22 3.23
CA GLY A 50 -0.87 0.18 2.59
C GLY A 50 -0.26 -1.20 2.75
N SER A 51 1.03 -1.35 2.43
CA SER A 51 1.76 -2.62 2.56
C SER A 51 1.79 -3.13 4.01
N LEU A 52 2.02 -2.25 5.00
CA LEU A 52 2.03 -2.65 6.41
C LEU A 52 0.65 -3.18 6.85
N VAL A 53 -0.42 -2.50 6.45
CA VAL A 53 -1.80 -2.92 6.77
C VAL A 53 -2.12 -4.26 6.11
N GLU A 54 -1.74 -4.44 4.85
CA GLU A 54 -2.02 -5.67 4.08
C GLU A 54 -1.22 -6.88 4.56
N GLN A 55 -0.02 -6.66 5.09
CA GLN A 55 0.82 -7.72 5.65
C GLN A 55 0.42 -8.10 7.08
N THR A 56 -0.39 -7.31 7.76
CA THR A 56 -0.77 -7.50 9.17
C THR A 56 -1.48 -8.82 9.51
N PRO A 57 -2.26 -9.49 8.63
CA PRO A 57 -2.88 -10.77 8.96
C PRO A 57 -1.88 -11.85 9.38
N VAL A 58 -0.72 -11.93 8.73
CA VAL A 58 0.31 -12.94 9.02
C VAL A 58 0.89 -12.80 10.44
N PRO A 59 1.38 -11.63 10.89
CA PRO A 59 1.86 -11.47 12.26
C PRO A 59 0.74 -11.61 13.30
N LEU A 60 -0.51 -11.23 13.01
CA LEU A 60 -1.63 -11.47 13.93
C LEU A 60 -1.84 -12.97 14.15
N LEU A 61 -1.87 -13.77 13.08
CA LEU A 61 -1.96 -15.22 13.17
C LEU A 61 -0.74 -15.81 13.90
N GLY A 62 0.46 -15.34 13.58
CA GLY A 62 1.70 -15.74 14.25
C GLY A 62 1.64 -15.52 15.76
N LEU A 63 1.20 -14.33 16.20
CA LEU A 63 1.04 -14.02 17.62
C LEU A 63 0.00 -14.92 18.30
N ILE A 64 -1.18 -15.09 17.71
CA ILE A 64 -2.25 -15.93 18.28
C ILE A 64 -1.74 -17.36 18.48
N LEU A 65 -1.03 -17.91 17.50
CA LEU A 65 -0.45 -19.26 17.57
C LEU A 65 0.67 -19.38 18.61
N VAL A 66 1.55 -18.38 18.74
CA VAL A 66 2.61 -18.38 19.75
C VAL A 66 2.06 -18.28 21.17
N PHE A 67 1.01 -17.48 21.36
CA PHE A 67 0.35 -17.32 22.67
C PHE A 67 -0.64 -18.46 22.99
N TYR A 68 -0.96 -19.32 22.03
CA TYR A 68 -1.78 -20.51 22.23
C TYR A 68 -1.11 -21.50 23.21
N GLY A 69 -1.90 -22.21 24.01
CA GLY A 69 -1.40 -23.19 24.98
C GLY A 69 -0.83 -22.62 26.28
N GLY A 70 -0.96 -21.31 26.51
CA GLY A 70 -0.66 -20.72 27.82
C GLY A 70 0.76 -20.98 28.29
N TRP A 71 0.93 -21.56 29.47
CA TRP A 71 2.19 -21.65 30.23
C TRP A 71 2.77 -23.07 30.29
N GLU A 72 2.08 -24.04 29.71
CA GLU A 72 2.41 -25.47 29.77
C GLU A 72 3.57 -25.83 28.84
N GLU A 73 4.52 -26.61 29.35
CA GLU A 73 5.69 -27.15 28.61
C GLU A 73 6.44 -26.11 27.76
N ARG A 74 6.79 -24.96 28.36
CA ARG A 74 7.58 -23.91 27.70
C ARG A 74 9.05 -23.98 28.09
N SER A 75 9.92 -23.78 27.10
CA SER A 75 11.37 -23.71 27.31
C SER A 75 11.77 -22.51 28.16
N ALA A 76 12.91 -22.55 28.85
CA ALA A 76 13.36 -21.48 29.76
C ALA A 76 13.54 -20.09 29.09
N TRP A 77 13.75 -20.04 27.77
CA TRP A 77 13.90 -18.81 26.99
C TRP A 77 12.56 -18.23 26.48
N GLU A 78 11.51 -19.05 26.36
CA GLU A 78 10.22 -18.61 25.80
C GLU A 78 9.57 -17.47 26.59
N PRO A 79 9.56 -17.44 27.94
CA PRO A 79 8.95 -16.35 28.69
C PRO A 79 9.53 -14.97 28.35
N PHE A 80 10.84 -14.92 28.05
CA PHE A 80 11.50 -13.69 27.60
C PHE A 80 11.03 -13.29 26.20
N ALA A 81 10.99 -14.23 25.26
CA ALA A 81 10.51 -13.99 23.90
C ALA A 81 9.03 -13.54 23.88
N LEU A 82 8.16 -14.18 24.68
CA LEU A 82 6.74 -13.83 24.80
C LEU A 82 6.54 -12.43 25.37
N LYS A 83 7.36 -12.02 26.35
CA LYS A 83 7.34 -10.66 26.88
C LYS A 83 7.68 -9.64 25.79
N ILE A 84 8.71 -9.89 24.99
CA ILE A 84 9.09 -9.03 23.86
C ILE A 84 7.96 -8.98 22.84
N LEU A 85 7.45 -10.13 22.38
CA LEU A 85 6.35 -10.23 21.41
C LEU A 85 5.10 -9.48 21.87
N SER A 86 4.77 -9.58 23.16
CA SER A 86 3.64 -8.87 23.74
C SER A 86 3.83 -7.36 23.60
N TRP A 87 4.99 -6.82 24.01
CA TRP A 87 5.29 -5.39 23.85
C TRP A 87 5.35 -4.95 22.39
N LEU A 88 5.89 -5.78 21.50
CA LEU A 88 5.88 -5.52 20.06
C LEU A 88 4.47 -5.43 19.51
N ALA A 89 3.52 -6.25 19.99
CA ALA A 89 2.11 -6.12 19.62
C ALA A 89 1.55 -4.75 20.01
N LEU A 90 1.86 -4.24 21.22
CA LEU A 90 1.43 -2.89 21.60
C LEU A 90 2.04 -1.82 20.68
N ILE A 91 3.35 -1.89 20.44
CA ILE A 91 4.06 -0.93 19.60
C ILE A 91 3.47 -0.94 18.18
N ALA A 92 3.27 -2.12 17.59
CA ALA A 92 2.66 -2.27 16.27
C ALA A 92 1.24 -1.68 16.24
N GLY A 93 0.42 -1.95 17.26
CA GLY A 93 -0.92 -1.42 17.36
C GLY A 93 -0.95 0.11 17.43
N VAL A 94 -0.09 0.71 18.24
CA VAL A 94 0.03 2.17 18.37
C VAL A 94 0.54 2.79 17.07
N ILE A 95 1.55 2.21 16.44
CA ILE A 95 2.08 2.70 15.15
C ILE A 95 0.97 2.68 14.10
N LEU A 96 0.22 1.58 13.95
CA LEU A 96 -0.87 1.48 12.98
C LEU A 96 -1.93 2.57 13.19
N LEU A 97 -2.29 2.88 14.43
CA LEU A 97 -3.23 3.97 14.71
C LEU A 97 -2.65 5.36 14.40
N LEU A 98 -1.35 5.57 14.65
CA LEU A 98 -0.66 6.82 14.30
C LEU A 98 -0.46 6.99 12.78
N LEU A 99 -0.47 5.90 12.01
CA LEU A 99 -0.41 5.96 10.56
C LEU A 99 -1.70 6.50 9.93
N ILE A 100 -2.83 6.47 10.64
CA ILE A 100 -4.11 6.99 10.13
C ILE A 100 -4.04 8.49 9.77
N PRO A 101 -3.69 9.41 10.70
CA PRO A 101 -3.57 10.83 10.35
C PRO A 101 -2.49 11.07 9.30
N LEU A 102 -1.40 10.28 9.32
CA LEU A 102 -0.33 10.39 8.33
C LEU A 102 -0.85 10.01 6.93
N GLY A 103 -1.54 8.88 6.79
CA GLY A 103 -2.10 8.40 5.52
C GLY A 103 -3.12 9.35 4.90
N ILE A 104 -3.95 9.99 5.72
CA ILE A 104 -4.87 11.05 5.26
C ILE A 104 -4.08 12.24 4.70
N SER A 105 -3.07 12.72 5.44
CA SER A 105 -2.24 13.85 4.99
C SER A 105 -1.48 13.53 3.70
N SER A 106 -0.94 12.32 3.56
CA SER A 106 -0.23 11.88 2.35
C SER A 106 -1.18 11.74 1.17
N THR A 107 -2.42 11.28 1.38
CA THR A 107 -3.45 11.20 0.32
C THR A 107 -3.74 12.58 -0.27
N LEU A 108 -3.92 13.60 0.57
CA LEU A 108 -4.15 14.98 0.13
C LEU A 108 -2.95 15.54 -0.65
N ARG A 109 -1.72 15.27 -0.16
CA ARG A 109 -0.49 15.67 -0.87
C ARG A 109 -0.35 14.98 -2.22
N ILE A 110 -0.66 13.68 -2.32
CA ILE A 110 -0.61 12.92 -3.58
C ILE A 110 -1.65 13.47 -4.55
N ASN A 111 -2.87 13.75 -4.09
CA ASN A 111 -3.89 14.29 -4.97
C ASN A 111 -3.44 15.62 -5.60
N ALA A 112 -2.90 16.54 -4.79
CA ALA A 112 -2.38 17.80 -5.30
C ALA A 112 -1.17 17.62 -6.24
N LEU A 113 -0.33 16.61 -6.02
CA LEU A 113 0.78 16.28 -6.93
C LEU A 113 0.28 15.73 -8.26
N ASN A 114 -0.72 14.85 -8.24
CA ASN A 114 -1.33 14.27 -9.43
C ASN A 114 -2.01 15.34 -10.28
N GLU A 115 -2.78 16.24 -9.67
CA GLU A 115 -3.42 17.36 -10.36
C GLU A 115 -2.40 18.26 -11.05
N ARG A 116 -1.29 18.59 -10.39
CA ARG A 116 -0.21 19.39 -10.98
C ARG A 116 0.50 18.66 -12.11
N ALA A 117 0.77 17.36 -11.94
CA ALA A 117 1.44 16.55 -12.96
C ALA A 117 0.59 16.43 -14.23
N ILE A 118 -0.72 16.15 -14.09
CA ILE A 118 -1.66 16.08 -15.20
C ILE A 118 -1.78 17.45 -15.87
N ALA A 119 -1.97 18.53 -15.09
CA ALA A 119 -2.08 19.88 -15.65
C ALA A 119 -0.82 20.31 -16.41
N ALA A 120 0.38 20.00 -15.89
CA ALA A 120 1.64 20.27 -16.56
C ALA A 120 1.76 19.47 -17.87
N GLN A 121 1.38 18.18 -17.86
CA GLN A 121 1.39 17.34 -19.05
C GLN A 121 0.41 17.84 -20.12
N VAL A 122 -0.81 18.22 -19.73
CA VAL A 122 -1.81 18.79 -20.64
C VAL A 122 -1.32 20.11 -21.23
N THR A 123 -0.80 21.01 -20.40
CA THR A 123 -0.27 22.30 -20.86
C THR A 123 0.86 22.11 -21.88
N GLN A 124 1.81 21.22 -21.58
CA GLN A 124 2.93 20.93 -22.48
C GLN A 124 2.46 20.35 -23.82
N GLN A 125 1.46 19.47 -23.83
CA GLN A 125 0.91 18.91 -25.06
C GLN A 125 0.11 19.96 -25.85
N GLN A 126 -0.68 20.79 -25.16
CA GLN A 126 -1.39 21.90 -25.78
C GLN A 126 -0.44 22.90 -26.45
N ASP A 127 0.67 23.25 -25.79
CA ASP A 127 1.69 24.15 -26.36
C ASP A 127 2.31 23.56 -27.64
N GLN A 128 2.61 22.26 -27.65
CA GLN A 128 3.15 21.58 -28.84
C GLN A 128 2.15 21.58 -30.00
N ILE A 129 0.88 21.32 -29.70
CA ILE A 129 -0.22 21.33 -30.66
C ILE A 129 -0.45 22.74 -31.21
N GLN A 130 -0.39 23.76 -30.35
CA GLN A 130 -0.54 25.16 -30.75
C GLN A 130 0.62 25.61 -31.65
N GLN A 131 1.87 25.24 -31.30
CA GLN A 131 3.03 25.51 -32.16
C GLN A 131 2.95 24.80 -33.51
N PHE A 132 2.35 23.60 -33.57
CA PHE A 132 2.09 22.91 -34.82
C PHE A 132 1.03 23.65 -35.66
N ARG A 133 -0.06 24.07 -35.03
CA ARG A 133 -1.12 24.89 -35.65
C ARG A 133 -0.58 26.21 -36.20
N ASP A 134 0.23 26.93 -35.43
CA ASP A 134 0.79 28.21 -35.85
C ASP A 134 1.74 28.04 -37.03
N ARG A 135 2.54 26.97 -37.04
CA ARG A 135 3.37 26.59 -38.21
C ARG A 135 2.50 26.28 -39.43
N LEU A 136 1.47 25.46 -39.30
CA LEU A 136 0.55 25.16 -40.42
C LEU A 136 -0.15 26.41 -40.97
N ASN A 137 -0.41 27.41 -40.13
CA ASN A 137 -1.00 28.68 -40.57
C ASN A 137 -0.01 29.62 -41.27
N GLN A 138 1.29 29.50 -40.98
CA GLN A 138 2.36 30.31 -41.56
C GLN A 138 3.04 29.67 -42.78
N VAL A 139 2.73 28.42 -43.08
CA VAL A 139 3.29 27.67 -44.22
C VAL A 139 2.76 28.22 -45.55
N SER A 140 3.68 28.45 -46.49
CA SER A 140 3.41 28.89 -47.87
C SER A 140 2.69 27.79 -48.68
N GLU A 141 1.96 28.16 -49.74
CA GLU A 141 1.26 27.18 -50.60
C GLU A 141 2.21 26.13 -51.23
N ASP A 142 3.45 26.52 -51.58
CA ASP A 142 4.46 25.62 -52.14
C ASP A 142 4.94 24.54 -51.14
N ASP A 143 5.07 24.91 -49.87
CA ASP A 143 5.47 24.00 -48.80
C ASP A 143 4.33 23.04 -48.43
N LEU A 144 3.08 23.52 -48.47
CA LEU A 144 1.87 22.70 -48.32
C LEU A 144 1.76 21.65 -49.42
N ASN A 145 2.04 22.02 -50.67
CA ASN A 145 2.11 21.08 -51.80
C ASN A 145 3.18 20.00 -51.61
N SER A 146 4.33 20.36 -51.02
CA SER A 146 5.42 19.40 -50.74
C SER A 146 5.06 18.38 -49.65
N LEU A 147 4.31 18.80 -48.63
CA LEU A 147 3.80 17.94 -47.56
C LEU A 147 2.70 17.01 -48.08
N LEU A 148 1.82 17.52 -48.93
CA LEU A 148 0.75 16.75 -49.57
C LEU A 148 1.33 15.71 -50.54
N ALA A 149 2.38 16.07 -51.29
CA ALA A 149 3.12 15.13 -52.13
C ALA A 149 3.81 14.01 -51.34
N GLN A 150 4.39 14.32 -50.17
CA GLN A 150 4.97 13.30 -49.28
C GLN A 150 3.88 12.39 -48.68
N ALA A 151 2.75 12.96 -48.25
CA ALA A 151 1.62 12.19 -47.72
C ALA A 151 1.01 11.26 -48.79
N ASN A 152 0.82 11.76 -50.02
CA ASN A 152 0.33 10.97 -51.16
C ASN A 152 1.31 9.88 -51.60
N ALA A 153 2.62 10.10 -51.44
CA ALA A 153 3.64 9.09 -51.73
C ALA A 153 3.66 7.95 -50.70
N GLN A 154 3.24 8.22 -49.47
CA GLN A 154 3.27 7.27 -48.36
C GLN A 154 1.91 6.60 -48.09
N SER A 155 0.83 7.19 -48.57
CA SER A 155 -0.54 6.67 -48.49
C SER A 155 -1.26 7.16 -49.74
N GLN A 156 -1.89 6.27 -50.52
CA GLN A 156 -2.68 6.62 -51.72
C GLN A 156 -3.92 7.44 -51.35
N VAL A 157 -3.71 8.65 -50.84
CA VAL A 157 -4.75 9.59 -50.49
C VAL A 157 -5.22 10.21 -51.81
N ALA A 158 -6.54 10.25 -52.00
CA ALA A 158 -7.17 10.83 -53.18
C ALA A 158 -6.68 12.27 -53.42
N GLU A 159 -6.79 12.76 -54.64
CA GLU A 159 -6.35 14.10 -55.06
C GLU A 159 -7.16 15.19 -54.34
N ILE A 160 -6.78 15.52 -53.10
CA ILE A 160 -7.40 16.57 -52.28
C ILE A 160 -6.64 17.88 -52.49
N SER A 161 -7.35 19.02 -52.45
CA SER A 161 -6.72 20.32 -52.57
C SER A 161 -5.86 20.64 -51.33
N PRO A 162 -4.79 21.46 -51.48
CA PRO A 162 -3.95 21.88 -50.36
C PRO A 162 -4.71 22.56 -49.22
N GLU A 163 -5.72 23.36 -49.57
CA GLU A 163 -6.65 24.00 -48.63
C GLU A 163 -7.46 22.97 -47.83
N THR A 164 -8.07 21.98 -48.51
CA THR A 164 -8.87 20.95 -47.82
C THR A 164 -8.03 19.98 -47.00
N PHE A 165 -6.75 19.79 -47.35
CA PHE A 165 -5.79 19.05 -46.53
C PHE A 165 -5.41 19.82 -45.27
N LYS A 166 -5.15 21.13 -45.38
CA LYS A 166 -4.90 22.02 -44.23
C LYS A 166 -6.10 22.05 -43.28
N ASP A 167 -7.32 22.19 -43.79
CA ASP A 167 -8.54 22.18 -42.98
C ASP A 167 -8.73 20.87 -42.23
N LYS A 168 -8.50 19.72 -42.89
CA LYS A 168 -8.55 18.41 -42.23
C LYS A 168 -7.51 18.26 -41.12
N LEU A 169 -6.28 18.75 -41.33
CA LEU A 169 -5.25 18.74 -40.30
C LEU A 169 -5.62 19.64 -39.11
N LEU A 170 -6.18 20.83 -39.36
CA LEU A 170 -6.67 21.72 -38.32
C LEU A 170 -7.85 21.11 -37.54
N GLU A 171 -8.77 20.42 -38.23
CA GLU A 171 -9.90 19.71 -37.61
C GLU A 171 -9.43 18.53 -36.74
N GLN A 172 -8.48 17.73 -37.22
CA GLN A 172 -7.84 16.67 -36.43
C GLN A 172 -7.11 17.23 -35.22
N THR A 173 -6.43 18.37 -35.37
CA THR A 173 -5.73 19.07 -34.29
C THR A 173 -6.72 19.55 -33.21
N ASN A 174 -7.86 20.14 -33.59
CA ASN A 174 -8.90 20.57 -32.65
C ASN A 174 -9.55 19.38 -31.94
N SER A 175 -9.80 18.29 -32.67
CA SER A 175 -10.32 17.05 -32.10
C SER A 175 -9.34 16.46 -31.10
N ALA A 176 -8.03 16.49 -31.39
CA ALA A 176 -6.98 16.04 -30.49
C ALA A 176 -6.93 16.85 -29.19
N ILE A 177 -7.12 18.18 -29.23
CA ILE A 177 -7.21 19.00 -28.01
C ILE A 177 -8.41 18.58 -27.16
N GLY A 178 -9.57 18.38 -27.80
CA GLY A 178 -10.79 17.94 -27.12
C GLY A 178 -10.64 16.57 -26.46
N THR A 179 -10.04 15.61 -27.16
CA THR A 179 -9.77 14.27 -26.60
C THR A 179 -8.74 14.33 -25.48
N LEU A 180 -7.66 15.11 -25.62
CA LEU A 180 -6.64 15.26 -24.57
C LEU A 180 -7.24 15.80 -23.26
N GLN A 181 -8.14 16.78 -23.36
CA GLN A 181 -8.77 17.37 -22.19
C GLN A 181 -9.77 16.39 -21.55
N SER A 182 -10.51 15.62 -22.37
CA SER A 182 -11.37 14.56 -21.88
C SER A 182 -10.59 13.42 -21.21
N GLU A 183 -9.48 12.99 -21.81
CA GLU A 183 -8.59 11.96 -21.27
C GLU A 183 -7.95 12.40 -19.95
N ALA A 184 -7.54 13.67 -19.85
CA ALA A 184 -7.01 14.25 -18.62
C ALA A 184 -8.04 14.24 -17.49
N ASN A 185 -9.29 14.61 -17.78
CA ASN A 185 -10.38 14.58 -16.79
C ASN A 185 -10.65 13.15 -16.31
N VAL A 186 -10.74 12.19 -17.25
CA VAL A 186 -10.95 10.78 -16.93
C VAL A 186 -9.78 10.24 -16.10
N ALA A 187 -8.54 10.55 -16.47
CA ALA A 187 -7.35 10.13 -15.74
C ALA A 187 -7.32 10.72 -14.32
N GLN A 188 -7.68 12.00 -14.17
CA GLN A 188 -7.78 12.66 -12.87
C GLN A 188 -8.84 12.00 -11.98
N GLU A 189 -10.04 11.77 -12.51
CA GLU A 189 -11.12 11.10 -11.77
C GLU A 189 -10.73 9.69 -11.35
N GLN A 190 -10.13 8.90 -12.25
CA GLN A 190 -9.67 7.54 -11.94
C GLN A 190 -8.61 7.54 -10.84
N GLN A 191 -7.63 8.45 -10.89
CA GLN A 191 -6.60 8.57 -9.86
C GLN A 191 -7.20 8.99 -8.52
N GLN A 192 -8.13 9.94 -8.50
CA GLN A 192 -8.83 10.36 -7.28
C GLN A 192 -9.63 9.23 -6.66
N GLN A 193 -10.40 8.49 -7.48
CA GLN A 193 -11.20 7.36 -7.02
C GLN A 193 -10.32 6.25 -6.42
N GLU A 194 -9.23 5.89 -7.09
CA GLU A 194 -8.31 4.85 -6.58
C GLU A 194 -7.59 5.31 -5.31
N LEU A 195 -7.17 6.58 -5.22
CA LEU A 195 -6.58 7.12 -3.99
C LEU A 195 -7.56 7.10 -2.83
N LEU A 196 -8.80 7.53 -3.04
CA LEU A 196 -9.83 7.54 -2.00
C LEU A 196 -10.18 6.11 -1.54
N LYS A 197 -10.35 5.19 -2.49
CA LYS A 197 -10.62 3.79 -2.23
C LYS A 197 -9.50 3.14 -1.42
N ASN A 198 -8.25 3.33 -1.83
CA ASN A 198 -7.08 2.77 -1.14
C ASN A 198 -6.89 3.43 0.24
N SER A 199 -7.06 4.74 0.33
CA SER A 199 -7.00 5.47 1.60
C SER A 199 -8.06 4.97 2.58
N ALA A 200 -9.31 4.80 2.15
CA ALA A 200 -10.36 4.24 2.99
C ALA A 200 -10.06 2.81 3.43
N LYS A 201 -9.67 1.94 2.48
CA LYS A 201 -9.30 0.54 2.75
C LYS A 201 -8.20 0.45 3.81
N TRP A 202 -7.11 1.19 3.62
CA TRP A 202 -5.93 1.09 4.47
C TRP A 202 -6.14 1.78 5.82
N ASN A 203 -6.85 2.90 5.90
CA ASN A 203 -7.18 3.54 7.18
C ASN A 203 -8.12 2.68 8.03
N LEU A 204 -9.16 2.08 7.43
CA LEU A 204 -10.03 1.14 8.12
C LEU A 204 -9.28 -0.12 8.54
N GLY A 205 -8.43 -0.64 7.66
CA GLY A 205 -7.56 -1.77 7.96
C GLY A 205 -6.65 -1.47 9.16
N ALA A 206 -5.95 -0.32 9.15
CA ALA A 206 -5.08 0.12 10.25
C ALA A 206 -5.83 0.29 11.57
N LEU A 207 -7.05 0.81 11.55
CA LEU A 207 -7.89 0.95 12.74
C LEU A 207 -8.25 -0.41 13.33
N ILE A 208 -8.74 -1.33 12.48
CA ILE A 208 -9.14 -2.68 12.90
C ILE A 208 -7.93 -3.44 13.43
N THR A 209 -6.85 -3.51 12.65
CA THR A 209 -5.67 -4.30 13.01
C THR A 209 -4.89 -3.69 14.17
N GLY A 210 -4.79 -2.36 14.22
CA GLY A 210 -4.20 -1.64 15.35
C GLY A 210 -4.92 -1.96 16.65
N THR A 211 -6.25 -1.97 16.62
CA THR A 211 -7.09 -2.38 17.76
C THR A 211 -6.84 -3.83 18.15
N LEU A 212 -6.80 -4.76 17.18
CA LEU A 212 -6.55 -6.18 17.45
C LEU A 212 -5.19 -6.43 18.10
N PHE A 213 -4.13 -5.76 17.65
CA PHE A 213 -2.82 -5.85 18.28
C PHE A 213 -2.83 -5.34 19.74
N ILE A 214 -3.51 -4.23 20.02
CA ILE A 214 -3.69 -3.72 21.39
C ILE A 214 -4.49 -4.71 22.25
N LEU A 215 -5.52 -5.35 21.68
CA LEU A 215 -6.28 -6.40 22.36
C LEU A 215 -5.40 -7.61 22.69
N ILE A 216 -4.58 -8.08 21.74
CA ILE A 216 -3.60 -9.15 21.98
C ILE A 216 -2.67 -8.75 23.12
N TRP A 217 -2.12 -7.53 23.13
CA TRP A 217 -1.29 -7.06 24.24
C TRP A 217 -2.06 -7.05 25.57
N ARG A 218 -3.34 -6.64 25.58
CA ARG A 218 -4.16 -6.65 26.80
C ARG A 218 -4.40 -8.07 27.32
N HIS A 219 -4.70 -9.02 26.45
CA HIS A 219 -4.97 -10.42 26.82
C HIS A 219 -3.70 -11.22 27.13
N THR A 220 -2.53 -10.78 26.67
CA THR A 220 -1.22 -11.41 26.94
C THR A 220 -0.52 -10.84 28.18
N ARG A 221 -1.28 -10.20 29.10
CA ARG A 221 -0.77 -9.69 30.39
C ARG A 221 -0.01 -10.75 31.18
N TRP A 222 -0.47 -12.00 31.13
CA TRP A 222 0.18 -13.13 31.79
C TRP A 222 1.62 -13.34 31.33
N ALA A 223 1.92 -13.11 30.04
CA ALA A 223 3.27 -13.27 29.48
C ALA A 223 4.25 -12.19 29.96
N ARG A 224 3.74 -11.09 30.51
CA ARG A 224 4.55 -10.00 31.06
C ARG A 224 4.76 -10.11 32.57
N ARG A 225 3.96 -10.91 33.28
CA ARG A 225 4.13 -11.18 34.71
C ARG A 225 5.31 -12.16 34.89
N SER A 226 6.19 -11.87 35.85
CA SER A 226 7.45 -12.60 36.04
C SER A 226 7.22 -14.02 36.58
N ALA A 227 8.19 -14.93 36.38
CA ALA A 227 8.18 -16.26 36.98
C ALA A 227 8.08 -16.23 38.53
N ALA A 228 8.48 -15.12 39.16
CA ALA A 228 8.29 -14.89 40.59
C ALA A 228 6.81 -14.74 40.99
N TRP A 229 5.97 -14.18 40.11
CA TRP A 229 4.51 -14.11 40.30
C TRP A 229 3.87 -15.52 40.26
N ARG A 230 4.45 -16.44 39.47
CA ARG A 230 4.04 -17.85 39.41
C ARG A 230 4.38 -18.59 40.70
N ARG A 231 5.60 -18.44 41.22
CA ARG A 231 5.96 -19.00 42.54
C ARG A 231 5.08 -18.43 43.65
N ALA A 232 4.71 -17.15 43.56
CA ALA A 232 3.78 -16.55 44.52
C ALA A 232 2.36 -17.14 44.42
N MET A 233 1.84 -17.43 43.23
CA MET A 233 0.55 -18.15 43.08
C MET A 233 0.63 -19.63 43.47
N GLU A 234 1.68 -20.36 43.05
CA GLU A 234 1.90 -21.77 43.43
C GLU A 234 2.08 -21.94 44.95
N ASN A 235 2.68 -20.94 45.60
CA ASN A 235 2.81 -20.89 47.06
C ASN A 235 1.58 -20.27 47.75
N GLY A 236 0.48 -19.98 47.03
CA GLY A 236 -0.76 -19.45 47.61
C GLY A 236 -0.69 -18.02 48.16
N LEU A 237 0.34 -17.25 47.82
CA LEU A 237 0.58 -15.89 48.32
C LEU A 237 -0.25 -14.81 47.59
N ILE A 238 -0.87 -15.14 46.46
CA ILE A 238 -1.69 -14.21 45.65
C ILE A 238 -2.88 -14.99 45.06
N SER A 239 -4.12 -14.52 45.27
CA SER A 239 -5.32 -15.13 44.68
C SER A 239 -5.56 -14.64 43.24
N SER A 240 -6.19 -15.48 42.41
CA SER A 240 -6.46 -15.20 40.98
C SER A 240 -7.51 -14.11 40.73
N GLU A 241 -8.08 -13.52 41.78
CA GLU A 241 -9.08 -12.45 41.71
C GLU A 241 -8.42 -11.09 42.00
N SER A 242 -7.68 -10.54 41.02
CA SER A 242 -7.39 -9.09 40.89
C SER A 242 -6.83 -8.69 39.52
#